data_AF-A0A023FJX8-F1
#
_entry.id   AF-A0A023FJX8-F1
#
_cell.length_a   1.000
_cell.length_b   1.000
_cell.length_c   1.000
_cell.angle_alpha   90.00
_cell.angle_beta   90.00
_cell.angle_gamma   90.00
#
_symmetry.space_group_name_H-M   'P 1'
#
loop_
_entity.id
_entity.type
_entity.pdbx_description
1 polymer ?
#
loop_
_entity_poly.entity_id
_entity_poly.type
_entity_poly.pdbx_seq_one_letter_code
_entity_poly.pdbx_strand_id
1 'polypeptide(L)'
;EKSYKADEYLRTIMENKELEVAVQQCIDAAAHEYQPKTQKKLLRAAFFGKSFVQSMNPNSFVETCRLLRVLNAVRDHMVGLPLTYLQLQCLSVDVLLDRLVLRQHYYLALKIAKFLRLQEPEGTSRILAHWACYKVAQLHIPTDEVAKAISEKLASSPGILYSEIARKAVDCGRQDLAIKLLDCEPRASEQVPILVELGQEERALVKAIESGDTDLVYMVMLKLKETRPTQLDMIIRAYPVAWSLYLKVCKEWDLQKLESLHDQEDNFAGIAECKIIESYKTSRPEQRIACLQAAVAKYKQGSKKGSNDFCAAQTEDQMRLMRYQLKLEDKFHDKFLDLSAHETMQRLMEIGEMKLAEELCKDFKVPEKRFWWLKIKVLADKELWMELEKFSKSKKSPIGYEPFVDICWEHKNKFEAQKYMQRVKDENKVRYLVKIGNLEEAAKVAFEQKDDSALNFILTKCTAANRAVSEKIATMKQQLAGKR
;
A
#
# COMPACT_ATOMS: atom_id res chain seq x y z
N GLU A 1 -59.44 13.28 -54.06
CA GLU A 1 -59.04 14.56 -54.71
C GLU A 1 -57.80 15.23 -54.11
N LYS A 2 -57.71 15.48 -52.79
CA LYS A 2 -56.54 16.20 -52.21
C LYS A 2 -55.19 15.44 -52.33
N SER A 3 -55.21 14.11 -52.41
CA SER A 3 -53.99 13.29 -52.51
C SER A 3 -53.32 13.29 -53.88
N TYR A 4 -54.09 13.48 -54.97
CA TYR A 4 -53.57 13.44 -56.34
C TYR A 4 -52.79 14.72 -56.68
N LYS A 5 -53.36 15.87 -56.30
CA LYS A 5 -52.70 17.19 -56.46
C LYS A 5 -51.39 17.27 -55.65
N ALA A 6 -51.35 16.67 -54.47
CA ALA A 6 -50.14 16.65 -53.64
C ALA A 6 -49.00 15.83 -54.29
N ASP A 7 -49.33 14.74 -54.98
CA ASP A 7 -48.35 13.91 -55.71
C ASP A 7 -47.81 14.64 -56.96
N GLU A 8 -48.67 15.38 -57.67
CA GLU A 8 -48.29 16.20 -58.83
C GLU A 8 -47.33 17.34 -58.46
N TYR A 9 -47.62 18.07 -57.38
CA TYR A 9 -46.71 19.09 -56.85
C TYR A 9 -45.39 18.49 -56.36
N LEU A 10 -45.44 17.31 -55.73
CA LEU A 10 -44.23 16.63 -55.25
C LEU A 10 -43.33 16.19 -56.40
N ARG A 11 -43.89 15.66 -57.49
CA ARG A 11 -43.14 15.33 -58.73
C ARG A 11 -42.47 16.56 -59.33
N THR A 12 -43.19 17.67 -59.40
CA THR A 12 -42.64 18.94 -59.92
C THR A 12 -41.43 19.40 -59.09
N ILE A 13 -41.52 19.33 -57.76
CA ILE A 13 -40.44 19.71 -56.85
C ILE A 13 -39.25 18.72 -56.93
N MET A 14 -39.53 17.43 -57.16
CA MET A 14 -38.50 16.40 -57.40
C MET A 14 -37.75 16.62 -58.72
N GLU A 15 -38.47 16.96 -59.79
CA GLU A 15 -37.91 17.28 -61.11
C GLU A 15 -36.98 18.49 -61.05
N ASN A 16 -37.33 19.49 -60.25
CA ASN A 16 -36.51 20.69 -60.01
C ASN A 16 -35.33 20.45 -59.05
N LYS A 17 -35.20 19.26 -58.44
CA LYS A 17 -34.18 18.91 -57.42
C LYS A 17 -34.21 19.82 -56.16
N GLU A 18 -35.35 20.43 -55.86
CA GLU A 18 -35.51 21.37 -54.73
C GLU A 18 -36.07 20.71 -53.47
N LEU A 19 -36.43 19.42 -53.54
CA LEU A 19 -37.13 18.73 -52.46
C LEU A 19 -36.37 18.73 -51.14
N GLU A 20 -35.04 18.56 -51.18
CA GLU A 20 -34.18 18.63 -49.99
C GLU A 20 -34.27 19.99 -49.29
N VAL A 21 -34.17 21.08 -50.07
CA VAL A 21 -34.24 22.45 -49.57
C VAL A 21 -35.62 22.74 -49.00
N ALA A 22 -36.68 22.31 -49.69
CA ALA A 22 -38.06 22.49 -49.23
C ALA A 22 -38.34 21.77 -47.91
N VAL A 23 -37.82 20.54 -47.73
CA VAL A 23 -37.94 19.81 -46.47
C VAL A 23 -37.17 20.51 -45.36
N GLN A 24 -35.94 20.97 -45.62
CA GLN A 24 -35.14 21.69 -44.62
C GLN A 24 -35.80 23.02 -44.22
N GLN A 25 -36.28 23.81 -45.18
CA GLN A 25 -37.02 25.04 -44.92
C GLN A 25 -38.30 24.79 -44.11
N CYS A 26 -39.00 23.68 -44.34
CA CYS A 26 -40.16 23.30 -43.52
C CYS A 26 -39.76 22.96 -42.07
N ILE A 27 -38.59 22.35 -41.85
CA ILE A 27 -38.05 22.07 -40.51
C ILE A 27 -37.67 23.39 -39.82
N ASP A 28 -36.96 24.28 -40.51
CA ASP A 28 -36.50 25.56 -39.97
C ASP A 28 -37.69 26.47 -39.66
N ALA A 29 -38.65 26.59 -40.59
CA ALA A 29 -39.89 27.34 -40.37
C ALA A 29 -40.67 26.80 -39.16
N ALA A 30 -40.72 25.48 -38.98
CA ALA A 30 -41.36 24.88 -37.80
C ALA A 30 -40.63 25.26 -36.50
N ALA A 31 -39.30 25.38 -36.53
CA ALA A 31 -38.50 25.76 -35.37
C ALA A 31 -38.78 27.20 -34.89
N HIS A 32 -38.98 28.13 -35.84
CA HIS A 32 -39.25 29.55 -35.56
C HIS A 32 -40.71 29.85 -35.20
N GLU A 33 -41.63 28.93 -35.48
CA GLU A 33 -43.05 29.10 -35.19
C GLU A 33 -43.38 28.91 -33.69
N TYR A 34 -44.34 29.68 -33.18
CA TYR A 34 -44.79 29.59 -31.78
C TYR A 34 -46.03 28.71 -31.63
N GLN A 35 -46.93 28.70 -32.61
CA GLN A 35 -48.21 27.99 -32.51
C GLN A 35 -48.03 26.48 -32.71
N PRO A 36 -48.36 25.62 -31.72
CA PRO A 36 -48.15 24.17 -31.83
C PRO A 36 -48.92 23.51 -32.98
N LYS A 37 -50.07 24.08 -33.38
CA LYS A 37 -50.85 23.59 -34.53
C LYS A 37 -50.10 23.77 -35.84
N THR A 38 -49.41 24.90 -36.03
CA THR A 38 -48.67 25.23 -37.24
C THR A 38 -47.34 24.48 -37.29
N GLN A 39 -46.62 24.40 -36.15
CA GLN A 39 -45.44 23.55 -36.01
C GLN A 39 -45.73 22.09 -36.44
N LYS A 40 -46.83 21.49 -35.96
CA LYS A 40 -47.24 20.12 -36.33
C LYS A 40 -47.53 19.97 -37.82
N LYS A 41 -48.13 20.99 -38.47
CA LYS A 41 -48.40 20.96 -39.92
C LYS A 41 -47.10 20.97 -40.73
N LEU A 42 -46.18 21.87 -40.39
CA LEU A 42 -44.87 22.01 -41.04
C LEU A 42 -44.01 20.75 -40.85
N LEU A 43 -43.96 20.20 -39.63
CA LEU A 43 -43.24 18.95 -39.36
C LEU A 43 -43.85 17.74 -40.08
N ARG A 44 -45.17 17.68 -40.26
CA ARG A 44 -45.82 16.62 -41.05
C ARG A 44 -45.47 16.73 -42.54
N ALA A 45 -45.42 17.96 -43.07
CA ALA A 45 -45.00 18.21 -44.45
C ALA A 45 -43.53 17.81 -44.66
N ALA A 46 -42.64 18.21 -43.74
CA ALA A 46 -41.24 17.80 -43.77
C ALA A 46 -41.07 16.27 -43.66
N PHE A 47 -41.83 15.61 -42.78
CA PHE A 47 -41.80 14.15 -42.64
C PHE A 47 -42.25 13.43 -43.93
N PHE A 48 -43.31 13.94 -44.58
CA PHE A 48 -43.78 13.40 -45.85
C PHE A 48 -42.77 13.62 -46.99
N GLY A 49 -42.18 14.81 -47.11
CA GLY A 49 -41.16 15.05 -48.15
C GLY A 49 -39.89 14.22 -47.94
N LYS A 50 -39.48 14.01 -46.67
CA LYS A 50 -38.32 13.20 -46.32
C LYS A 50 -38.42 11.74 -46.80
N SER A 51 -39.61 11.14 -46.89
CA SER A 51 -39.73 9.74 -47.36
C SER A 51 -39.30 9.55 -48.82
N PHE A 52 -39.18 10.62 -49.59
CA PHE A 52 -38.75 10.60 -50.99
C PHE A 52 -37.28 11.01 -51.17
N VAL A 53 -36.57 11.35 -50.09
CA VAL A 53 -35.16 11.78 -50.11
C VAL A 53 -34.32 10.84 -49.24
N GLN A 54 -33.63 9.90 -49.87
CA GLN A 54 -32.82 8.89 -49.16
C GLN A 54 -31.51 9.44 -48.58
N SER A 55 -30.99 10.54 -49.12
CA SER A 55 -29.75 11.23 -48.74
C SER A 55 -29.87 12.10 -47.48
N MET A 56 -31.09 12.43 -47.04
CA MET A 56 -31.29 13.44 -46.00
C MET A 56 -30.98 12.91 -44.60
N ASN A 57 -30.12 13.61 -43.87
CA ASN A 57 -29.80 13.28 -42.49
C ASN A 57 -31.05 13.37 -41.58
N PRO A 58 -31.49 12.27 -40.95
CA PRO A 58 -32.63 12.27 -40.04
C PRO A 58 -32.47 13.11 -38.77
N ASN A 59 -31.23 13.42 -38.37
CA ASN A 59 -30.92 13.98 -37.06
C ASN A 59 -31.49 15.39 -36.90
N SER A 60 -31.39 16.25 -37.92
CA SER A 60 -31.90 17.64 -37.85
C SER A 60 -33.40 17.69 -37.56
N PHE A 61 -34.18 16.81 -38.20
CA PHE A 61 -35.62 16.67 -37.96
C PHE A 61 -35.92 16.21 -36.53
N VAL A 62 -35.20 15.19 -36.05
CA VAL A 62 -35.39 14.62 -34.71
C VAL A 62 -35.01 15.63 -33.62
N GLU A 63 -33.88 16.32 -33.78
CA GLU A 63 -33.41 17.36 -32.87
C GLU A 63 -34.38 18.53 -32.80
N THR A 64 -34.86 19.01 -33.95
CA THR A 64 -35.87 20.08 -34.01
C THR A 64 -37.16 19.67 -33.31
N CYS A 65 -37.62 18.43 -33.52
CA CYS A 65 -38.79 17.90 -32.80
C CYS A 65 -38.56 17.83 -31.28
N ARG A 66 -37.36 17.45 -30.82
CA ARG A 66 -37.01 17.40 -29.40
C ARG A 66 -37.00 18.81 -28.79
N LEU A 67 -36.31 19.74 -29.44
CA LEU A 67 -36.19 21.13 -28.98
C LEU A 67 -37.53 21.85 -28.99
N LEU A 68 -38.38 21.64 -30.01
CA LEU A 68 -39.73 22.21 -30.04
C LEU A 68 -40.61 21.73 -28.90
N ARG A 69 -40.50 20.45 -28.49
CA ARG A 69 -41.21 19.96 -27.29
C ARG A 69 -40.75 20.68 -26.02
N VAL A 70 -39.44 20.87 -25.87
CA VAL A 70 -38.88 21.61 -24.74
C VAL A 70 -39.34 23.07 -24.75
N LEU A 71 -39.20 23.75 -25.89
CA LEU A 71 -39.63 25.13 -26.11
C LEU A 71 -41.12 25.31 -25.79
N ASN A 72 -41.98 24.44 -26.31
CA ASN A 72 -43.41 24.53 -26.04
C ASN A 72 -43.73 24.31 -24.55
N ALA A 73 -43.01 23.41 -23.87
CA ALA A 73 -43.21 23.18 -22.44
C ALA A 73 -42.79 24.40 -21.60
N VAL A 74 -41.69 25.09 -21.96
CA VAL A 74 -41.23 26.27 -21.21
C VAL A 74 -41.98 27.55 -21.58
N ARG A 75 -42.57 27.62 -22.78
CA ARG A 75 -43.45 28.71 -23.24
C ARG A 75 -44.85 28.66 -22.63
N ASP A 76 -45.24 27.52 -22.04
CA ASP A 76 -46.53 27.40 -21.36
C ASP A 76 -46.71 28.51 -20.33
N HIS A 77 -47.91 29.07 -20.21
CA HIS A 77 -48.14 30.25 -19.38
C HIS A 77 -47.85 30.01 -17.89
N MET A 78 -47.93 28.76 -17.42
CA MET A 78 -47.58 28.39 -16.04
C MET A 78 -46.07 28.40 -15.79
N VAL A 79 -45.27 28.24 -16.85
CA VAL A 79 -43.81 28.32 -16.79
C VAL A 79 -43.34 29.72 -17.15
N GLY A 80 -43.85 30.32 -18.22
CA GLY A 80 -43.63 31.73 -18.55
C GLY A 80 -42.24 32.07 -19.10
N LEU A 81 -41.60 31.17 -19.85
CA LEU A 81 -40.35 31.46 -20.58
C LEU A 81 -40.62 31.52 -22.10
N PRO A 82 -40.90 32.71 -22.68
CA PRO A 82 -41.27 32.86 -24.10
C PRO A 82 -40.05 32.77 -25.05
N LEU A 83 -39.19 31.76 -24.88
CA LEU A 83 -37.95 31.60 -25.62
C LEU A 83 -38.19 31.29 -27.11
N THR A 84 -37.49 31.98 -27.99
CA THR A 84 -37.38 31.62 -29.41
C THR A 84 -36.39 30.45 -29.59
N TYR A 85 -36.44 29.80 -30.75
CA TYR A 85 -35.48 28.74 -31.09
C TYR A 85 -34.03 29.26 -31.11
N LEU A 86 -33.77 30.42 -31.74
CA LEU A 86 -32.44 31.03 -31.77
C LEU A 86 -31.93 31.41 -30.38
N GLN A 87 -32.82 31.92 -29.52
CA GLN A 87 -32.45 32.23 -28.14
C GLN A 87 -32.05 30.97 -27.38
N LEU A 88 -32.76 29.85 -27.54
CA LEU A 88 -32.38 28.59 -26.91
C LEU A 88 -31.04 28.06 -27.45
N GLN A 89 -30.79 28.19 -28.75
CA GLN A 89 -29.50 27.80 -29.33
C GLN A 89 -28.33 28.63 -28.78
N CYS A 90 -28.50 29.96 -28.67
CA CYS A 90 -27.47 30.83 -28.11
C CYS A 90 -27.28 30.63 -26.60
N LEU A 91 -28.36 30.32 -25.89
CA LEU A 91 -28.37 30.17 -24.43
C LEU A 91 -27.88 28.79 -23.97
N SER A 92 -28.06 27.76 -24.81
CA SER A 92 -27.89 26.34 -24.51
C SER A 92 -29.02 25.72 -23.67
N VAL A 93 -29.08 24.38 -23.64
CA VAL A 93 -30.02 23.65 -22.79
C VAL A 93 -29.64 23.77 -21.32
N ASP A 94 -28.35 23.86 -21.01
CA ASP A 94 -27.85 23.86 -19.64
C ASP A 94 -28.28 25.13 -18.89
N VAL A 95 -28.14 26.29 -19.53
CA VAL A 95 -28.58 27.56 -18.93
C VAL A 95 -30.11 27.62 -18.83
N LEU A 96 -30.85 26.93 -19.73
CA LEU A 96 -32.29 26.81 -19.61
C LEU A 96 -32.66 26.02 -18.35
N LEU A 97 -31.99 24.89 -18.11
CA LEU A 97 -32.19 24.09 -16.90
C LEU A 97 -31.86 24.91 -15.65
N ASP A 98 -30.77 25.68 -15.66
CA ASP A 98 -30.40 26.56 -14.55
C ASP A 98 -31.48 27.60 -14.25
N ARG A 99 -32.04 28.24 -15.28
CA ARG A 99 -33.15 29.18 -15.11
C ARG A 99 -34.40 28.52 -14.55
N LEU A 100 -34.73 27.31 -14.99
CA LEU A 100 -35.86 26.56 -14.44
C LEU A 100 -35.64 26.20 -12.97
N VAL A 101 -34.42 25.79 -12.62
CA VAL A 101 -34.00 25.45 -11.26
C VAL A 101 -34.05 26.67 -10.34
N LEU A 102 -33.51 27.82 -10.75
CA LEU A 102 -33.58 29.08 -10.01
C LEU A 102 -35.01 29.55 -9.77
N ARG A 103 -35.92 29.27 -10.71
CA ARG A 103 -37.36 29.55 -10.59
C ARG A 103 -38.14 28.43 -9.91
N GLN A 104 -37.47 27.44 -9.33
CA GLN A 104 -38.04 26.32 -8.58
C GLN A 104 -38.93 25.37 -9.40
N HIS A 105 -38.83 25.39 -10.73
CA HIS A 105 -39.50 24.46 -11.64
C HIS A 105 -38.76 23.11 -11.76
N TYR A 106 -38.39 22.51 -10.62
CA TYR A 106 -37.56 21.30 -10.56
C TYR A 106 -38.16 20.11 -11.31
N TYR A 107 -39.46 19.88 -11.21
CA TYR A 107 -40.12 18.77 -11.91
C TYR A 107 -39.96 18.87 -13.43
N LEU A 108 -40.19 20.07 -13.99
CA LEU A 108 -40.05 20.32 -15.41
C LEU A 108 -38.59 20.18 -15.86
N ALA A 109 -37.65 20.75 -15.09
CA ALA A 109 -36.22 20.62 -15.36
C ALA A 109 -35.79 19.13 -15.40
N LEU A 110 -36.22 18.32 -14.42
CA LEU A 110 -35.94 16.88 -14.39
C LEU A 110 -36.55 16.13 -15.58
N LYS A 111 -37.79 16.49 -15.98
CA LYS A 111 -38.44 15.89 -17.16
C LYS A 111 -37.69 16.25 -18.44
N ILE A 112 -37.24 17.49 -18.59
CA ILE A 112 -36.46 17.94 -19.75
C ILE A 112 -35.11 17.23 -19.80
N ALA A 113 -34.35 17.19 -18.69
CA ALA A 113 -33.06 16.52 -18.63
C ALA A 113 -33.15 15.02 -18.99
N LYS A 114 -34.14 14.31 -18.43
CA LYS A 114 -34.41 12.90 -18.77
C LYS A 114 -34.86 12.72 -20.22
N PHE A 115 -35.69 13.62 -20.75
CA PHE A 115 -36.16 13.56 -22.13
C PHE A 115 -35.03 13.77 -23.15
N LEU A 116 -34.13 14.71 -22.87
CA LEU A 116 -32.97 15.00 -23.70
C LEU A 116 -31.82 13.99 -23.50
N ARG A 117 -31.94 13.10 -22.50
CA ARG A 117 -30.93 12.08 -22.15
C ARG A 117 -29.56 12.71 -21.85
N LEU A 118 -29.58 13.83 -21.12
CA LEU A 118 -28.36 14.45 -20.62
C LEU A 118 -27.64 13.47 -19.69
N GLN A 119 -26.31 13.57 -19.65
CA GLN A 119 -25.52 12.79 -18.71
C GLN A 119 -25.95 13.12 -17.28
N GLU A 120 -25.94 12.12 -16.40
CA GLU A 120 -26.37 12.28 -15.00
C GLU A 120 -25.73 13.47 -14.27
N PRO A 121 -24.40 13.70 -14.32
CA PRO A 121 -23.78 14.83 -13.63
C PRO A 121 -24.27 16.20 -14.13
N GLU A 122 -24.47 16.36 -15.44
CA GLU A 122 -24.87 17.64 -16.05
C GLU A 122 -26.39 17.85 -16.02
N GLY A 123 -27.16 16.76 -15.93
CA GLY A 123 -28.62 16.78 -15.93
C GLY A 123 -29.22 16.57 -14.55
N THR A 124 -29.59 15.32 -14.26
CA THR A 124 -30.46 14.98 -13.10
C THR A 124 -29.76 15.26 -11.77
N SER A 125 -28.49 14.89 -11.62
CA SER A 125 -27.78 14.96 -10.34
C SER A 125 -27.57 16.41 -9.91
N ARG A 126 -27.17 17.30 -10.83
CA ARG A 126 -27.06 18.75 -10.59
C ARG A 126 -28.38 19.40 -10.17
N ILE A 127 -29.48 19.07 -10.86
CA ILE A 127 -30.82 19.60 -10.52
C ILE A 127 -31.24 19.15 -9.12
N LEU A 128 -30.99 17.88 -8.78
CA LEU A 128 -31.31 17.32 -7.46
C LEU A 128 -30.45 17.91 -6.35
N ALA A 129 -29.16 18.15 -6.58
CA ALA A 129 -28.27 18.81 -5.64
C ALA A 129 -28.77 20.24 -5.32
N HIS A 130 -29.13 21.03 -6.34
CA HIS A 130 -29.71 22.36 -6.12
C HIS A 130 -31.05 22.30 -5.37
N TRP A 131 -31.91 21.33 -5.71
CA TRP A 131 -33.16 21.12 -4.98
C TRP A 131 -32.90 20.80 -3.49
N ALA A 132 -31.90 19.97 -3.19
CA ALA A 132 -31.54 19.63 -1.82
C ALA A 132 -31.01 20.86 -1.07
N CYS A 133 -30.12 21.65 -1.68
CA CYS A 133 -29.65 22.93 -1.12
C CYS A 133 -30.79 23.92 -0.84
N TYR A 134 -31.75 24.02 -1.76
CA TYR A 134 -32.96 24.81 -1.55
C TYR A 134 -33.80 24.28 -0.37
N LYS A 135 -33.95 22.95 -0.25
CA LYS A 135 -34.68 22.32 0.84
C LYS A 135 -34.01 22.55 2.20
N VAL A 136 -32.68 22.46 2.25
CA VAL A 136 -31.86 22.75 3.44
C VAL A 136 -32.10 24.17 3.96
N ALA A 137 -32.19 25.15 3.05
CA ALA A 137 -32.40 26.56 3.37
C ALA A 137 -33.81 26.85 3.94
N GLN A 138 -34.74 25.90 3.93
CA GLN A 138 -36.07 26.06 4.53
C GLN A 138 -36.02 25.89 6.05
N LEU A 139 -35.72 26.99 6.76
CA LEU A 139 -35.54 27.01 8.23
C LEU A 139 -36.80 26.67 9.04
N HIS A 140 -37.99 26.83 8.46
CA HIS A 140 -39.26 26.52 9.11
C HIS A 140 -39.57 25.02 9.21
N ILE A 141 -38.81 24.17 8.48
CA ILE A 141 -39.03 22.73 8.43
C ILE A 141 -38.03 22.05 9.37
N PRO A 142 -38.48 21.14 10.25
CA PRO A 142 -37.60 20.45 11.19
C PRO A 142 -36.51 19.65 10.48
N THR A 143 -35.37 19.50 11.15
CA THR A 143 -34.15 18.87 10.60
C THR A 143 -34.37 17.42 10.18
N ASP A 144 -35.13 16.64 10.95
CA ASP A 144 -35.41 15.23 10.63
C ASP A 144 -36.22 15.06 9.35
N GLU A 145 -37.23 15.91 9.13
CA GLU A 145 -38.05 15.85 7.92
C GLU A 145 -37.25 16.25 6.68
N VAL A 146 -36.39 17.27 6.80
CA VAL A 146 -35.51 17.68 5.69
C VAL A 146 -34.50 16.58 5.36
N ALA A 147 -33.83 16.00 6.37
CA ALA A 147 -32.87 14.92 6.18
C ALA A 147 -33.53 13.71 5.48
N LYS A 148 -34.69 13.26 5.98
CA LYS A 148 -35.44 12.14 5.40
C LYS A 148 -35.88 12.40 3.97
N ALA A 149 -36.43 13.59 3.69
CA ALA A 149 -36.88 13.95 2.35
C ALA A 149 -35.71 13.98 1.35
N ILE A 150 -34.55 14.48 1.77
CA ILE A 150 -33.34 14.50 0.94
C ILE A 150 -32.84 13.07 0.73
N SER A 151 -32.66 12.27 1.78
CA SER A 151 -32.14 10.91 1.67
C SER A 151 -33.01 10.02 0.79
N GLU A 152 -34.35 10.07 0.95
CA GLU A 152 -35.27 9.26 0.14
C GLU A 152 -35.20 9.62 -1.35
N LYS A 153 -35.09 10.91 -1.67
CA LYS A 153 -35.08 11.37 -3.07
C LYS A 153 -33.72 11.14 -3.72
N LEU A 154 -32.64 11.33 -2.98
CA LEU A 154 -31.26 11.21 -3.49
C LEU A 154 -30.76 9.76 -3.51
N ALA A 155 -31.30 8.85 -2.68
CA ALA A 155 -30.89 7.44 -2.66
C ALA A 155 -31.01 6.74 -4.03
N SER A 156 -31.93 7.20 -4.88
CA SER A 156 -32.16 6.64 -6.21
C SER A 156 -31.23 7.20 -7.30
N SER A 157 -30.43 8.21 -7.00
CA SER A 157 -29.65 8.97 -7.99
C SER A 157 -28.16 8.95 -7.65
N PRO A 158 -27.33 8.18 -8.39
CA PRO A 158 -25.90 8.12 -8.13
C PRO A 158 -25.18 9.43 -8.52
N GLY A 159 -24.01 9.65 -7.92
CA GLY A 159 -23.11 10.76 -8.28
C GLY A 159 -23.41 12.11 -7.62
N ILE A 160 -24.30 12.17 -6.63
CA ILE A 160 -24.57 13.39 -5.86
C ILE A 160 -23.67 13.39 -4.63
N LEU A 161 -22.94 14.50 -4.42
CA LEU A 161 -22.10 14.70 -3.25
C LEU A 161 -22.95 15.28 -2.11
N TYR A 162 -23.13 14.49 -1.06
CA TYR A 162 -23.80 14.95 0.16
C TYR A 162 -22.96 15.99 0.89
N SER A 163 -21.63 15.96 0.71
CA SER A 163 -20.70 16.95 1.26
C SER A 163 -21.04 18.38 0.86
N GLU A 164 -21.41 18.64 -0.39
CA GLU A 164 -21.81 19.98 -0.87
C GLU A 164 -23.11 20.45 -0.20
N ILE A 165 -24.09 19.54 -0.09
CA ILE A 165 -25.38 19.81 0.55
C ILE A 165 -25.19 20.06 2.05
N ALA A 166 -24.29 19.30 2.69
CA ALA A 166 -23.93 19.47 4.09
C ALA A 166 -23.26 20.82 4.33
N ARG A 167 -22.29 21.25 3.48
CA ARG A 167 -21.71 22.61 3.57
C ARG A 167 -22.78 23.68 3.49
N LYS A 168 -23.75 23.52 2.58
CA LYS A 168 -24.87 24.47 2.51
C LYS A 168 -25.70 24.49 3.79
N ALA A 169 -25.86 23.35 4.46
CA ALA A 169 -26.53 23.28 5.76
C ALA A 169 -25.73 24.01 6.86
N VAL A 170 -24.41 23.92 6.84
CA VAL A 170 -23.53 24.71 7.72
C VAL A 170 -23.71 26.21 7.49
N ASP A 171 -23.69 26.67 6.23
CA ASP A 171 -23.90 28.09 5.87
C ASP A 171 -25.25 28.62 6.35
N CYS A 172 -26.27 27.76 6.36
CA CYS A 172 -27.61 28.09 6.84
C CYS A 172 -27.76 27.97 8.37
N GLY A 173 -26.68 27.67 9.11
CA GLY A 173 -26.69 27.52 10.57
C GLY A 173 -27.31 26.22 11.08
N ARG A 174 -27.55 25.23 10.20
CA ARG A 174 -28.18 23.95 10.53
C ARG A 174 -27.15 22.84 10.70
N GLN A 175 -26.31 22.95 11.73
CA GLN A 175 -25.21 22.00 11.97
C GLN A 175 -25.70 20.55 12.17
N ASP A 176 -26.79 20.33 12.91
CA ASP A 176 -27.35 18.99 13.11
C ASP A 176 -27.82 18.35 11.80
N LEU A 177 -28.32 19.16 10.86
CA LEU A 177 -28.71 18.69 9.53
C LEU A 177 -27.48 18.32 8.71
N ALA A 178 -26.44 19.15 8.76
CA ALA A 178 -25.17 18.88 8.07
C ALA A 178 -24.59 17.53 8.51
N ILE A 179 -24.56 17.26 9.81
CA ILE A 179 -24.05 16.00 10.36
C ILE A 179 -24.86 14.79 9.85
N LYS A 180 -26.20 14.86 9.86
CA LYS A 180 -27.06 13.79 9.35
C LYS A 180 -26.89 13.54 7.84
N LEU A 181 -26.65 14.60 7.07
CA LEU A 181 -26.38 14.49 5.64
C LEU A 181 -25.00 13.88 5.37
N LEU A 182 -23.99 14.20 6.19
CA LEU A 182 -22.66 13.61 6.11
C LEU A 182 -22.66 12.11 6.41
N ASP A 183 -23.57 11.61 7.25
CA ASP A 183 -23.72 10.16 7.47
C ASP A 183 -24.15 9.40 6.21
N CYS A 184 -24.72 10.10 5.22
CA CYS A 184 -25.08 9.55 3.91
C CYS A 184 -23.95 9.65 2.88
N GLU A 185 -22.85 10.36 3.18
CA GLU A 185 -21.71 10.52 2.26
C GLU A 185 -20.80 9.29 2.34
N PRO A 186 -20.66 8.50 1.25
CA PRO A 186 -19.79 7.32 1.26
C PRO A 186 -18.30 7.66 1.29
N ARG A 187 -17.89 8.87 0.87
CA ARG A 187 -16.48 9.26 0.77
C ARG A 187 -15.98 9.88 2.07
N ALA A 188 -15.22 9.12 2.84
CA ALA A 188 -14.60 9.60 4.08
C ALA A 188 -13.71 10.85 3.86
N SER A 189 -13.03 10.95 2.72
CA SER A 189 -12.17 12.11 2.38
C SER A 189 -12.94 13.43 2.27
N GLU A 190 -14.22 13.38 1.91
CA GLU A 190 -15.11 14.55 1.87
C GLU A 190 -15.83 14.76 3.19
N GLN A 191 -16.12 13.66 3.91
CA GLN A 191 -16.86 13.66 5.15
C GLN A 191 -16.05 14.17 6.34
N VAL A 192 -14.85 13.62 6.54
CA VAL A 192 -14.00 13.87 7.72
C VAL A 192 -13.60 15.35 7.84
N PRO A 193 -13.13 16.05 6.78
CA PRO A 193 -12.80 17.48 6.89
C PRO A 193 -13.98 18.34 7.36
N ILE A 194 -15.19 18.08 6.86
CA ILE A 194 -16.38 18.86 7.24
C ILE A 194 -16.77 18.55 8.69
N LEU A 195 -16.68 17.29 9.14
CA LEU A 195 -16.91 16.95 10.55
C LEU A 195 -15.91 17.67 11.48
N VAL A 196 -14.66 17.81 11.04
CA VAL A 196 -13.62 18.55 11.78
C VAL A 196 -13.95 20.05 11.84
N GLU A 197 -14.38 20.67 10.73
CA GLU A 197 -14.84 22.07 10.69
C GLU A 197 -16.03 22.32 11.63
N LEU A 198 -16.91 21.32 11.79
CA LEU A 198 -18.07 21.37 12.67
C LEU A 198 -17.74 21.13 14.15
N GLY A 199 -16.48 20.94 14.53
CA GLY A 199 -16.07 20.63 15.91
C GLY A 199 -16.57 19.26 16.38
N GLN A 200 -16.78 18.33 15.47
CA GLN A 200 -17.19 16.95 15.75
C GLN A 200 -15.98 16.00 15.62
N GLU A 201 -14.86 16.33 16.27
CA GLU A 201 -13.59 15.63 16.03
C GLU A 201 -13.62 14.15 16.43
N GLU A 202 -14.38 13.77 17.46
CA GLU A 202 -14.52 12.36 17.86
C GLU A 202 -15.26 11.54 16.79
N ARG A 203 -16.33 12.10 16.21
CA ARG A 203 -17.02 11.46 15.07
C ARG A 203 -16.13 11.42 13.83
N ALA A 204 -15.40 12.51 13.57
CA ALA A 204 -14.44 12.57 12.48
C ALA A 204 -13.35 11.49 12.64
N LEU A 205 -12.86 11.27 13.87
CA LEU A 205 -11.87 10.24 14.17
C LEU A 205 -12.42 8.84 13.90
N VAL A 206 -13.66 8.55 14.34
CA VAL A 206 -14.32 7.26 14.05
C VAL A 206 -14.42 7.04 12.55
N LYS A 207 -14.88 8.04 11.78
CA LYS A 207 -15.01 7.93 10.33
C LYS A 207 -13.67 7.80 9.61
N ALA A 208 -12.64 8.50 10.08
CA ALA A 208 -11.28 8.33 9.58
C ALA A 208 -10.76 6.91 9.82
N ILE A 209 -10.98 6.33 11.01
CA ILE A 209 -10.57 4.96 11.32
C ILE A 209 -11.34 3.95 10.47
N GLU A 210 -12.66 4.10 10.32
CA GLU A 210 -13.51 3.24 9.48
C GLU A 210 -13.08 3.26 8.01
N SER A 211 -12.54 4.39 7.54
CA SER A 211 -12.03 4.52 6.16
C SER A 211 -10.74 3.75 5.90
N GLY A 212 -9.97 3.44 6.95
CA GLY A 212 -8.63 2.85 6.85
C GLY A 212 -7.54 3.80 6.32
N ASP A 213 -7.87 5.06 6.04
CA ASP A 213 -6.93 6.07 5.59
C ASP A 213 -6.17 6.69 6.77
N THR A 214 -4.87 6.41 6.86
CA THR A 214 -4.02 6.92 7.94
C THR A 214 -3.84 8.42 7.89
N ASP A 215 -3.91 9.04 6.71
CA ASP A 215 -3.72 10.48 6.55
C ASP A 215 -4.91 11.24 7.13
N LEU A 216 -6.13 10.71 6.94
CA LEU A 216 -7.34 11.26 7.58
C LEU A 216 -7.27 11.13 9.11
N VAL A 217 -6.77 10.00 9.63
CA VAL A 217 -6.60 9.82 11.08
C VAL A 217 -5.60 10.85 11.62
N TYR A 218 -4.46 11.04 10.96
CA TYR A 218 -3.48 12.05 11.34
C TYR A 218 -4.01 13.47 11.24
N MET A 219 -4.81 13.79 10.22
CA MET A 219 -5.45 15.10 10.08
C MET A 219 -6.33 15.41 11.30
N VAL A 220 -7.18 14.46 11.72
CA VAL A 220 -8.03 14.63 12.92
C VAL A 220 -7.18 14.74 14.18
N MET A 221 -6.13 13.92 14.33
CA MET A 221 -5.23 13.98 15.49
C MET A 221 -4.47 15.31 15.59
N LEU A 222 -3.99 15.83 14.46
CA LEU A 222 -3.34 17.15 14.40
C LEU A 222 -4.32 18.24 14.79
N LYS A 223 -5.58 18.16 14.33
CA LYS A 223 -6.60 19.11 14.75
C LYS A 223 -6.89 19.04 16.24
N LEU A 224 -7.06 17.83 16.78
CA LEU A 224 -7.27 17.63 18.22
C LEU A 224 -6.08 18.17 19.05
N LYS A 225 -4.85 18.08 18.53
CA LYS A 225 -3.66 18.66 19.17
C LYS A 225 -3.70 20.18 19.20
N GLU A 226 -4.26 20.83 18.19
CA GLU A 226 -4.46 22.29 18.17
C GLU A 226 -5.60 22.74 19.07
N THR A 227 -6.75 22.07 19.00
CA THR A 227 -7.99 22.52 19.66
C THR A 227 -8.06 22.09 21.12
N ARG A 228 -7.61 20.86 21.44
CA ARG A 228 -7.78 20.22 22.76
C ARG A 228 -6.51 19.45 23.19
N PRO A 229 -5.34 20.10 23.30
CA PRO A 229 -4.08 19.42 23.60
C PRO A 229 -4.08 18.66 24.93
N THR A 230 -4.80 19.16 25.95
CA THR A 230 -4.85 18.55 27.28
C THR A 230 -5.71 17.29 27.33
N GLN A 231 -6.68 17.14 26.43
CA GLN A 231 -7.60 16.00 26.36
C GLN A 231 -7.22 15.00 25.25
N LEU A 232 -6.27 15.37 24.39
CA LEU A 232 -5.83 14.58 23.24
C LEU A 232 -5.54 13.12 23.60
N ASP A 233 -4.68 12.89 24.61
CA ASP A 233 -4.25 11.55 25.01
C ASP A 233 -5.44 10.70 25.48
N MET A 234 -6.37 11.31 26.24
CA MET A 234 -7.58 10.65 26.74
C MET A 234 -8.52 10.24 25.60
N ILE A 235 -8.74 11.13 24.63
CA ILE A 235 -9.61 10.87 23.47
C ILE A 235 -9.01 9.77 22.60
N ILE A 236 -7.75 9.90 22.21
CA ILE A 236 -7.09 8.95 21.29
C ILE A 236 -6.99 7.56 21.94
N ARG A 237 -6.75 7.47 23.25
CA ARG A 237 -6.68 6.19 23.98
C ARG A 237 -7.95 5.36 23.86
N ALA A 238 -9.11 5.98 23.69
CA ALA A 238 -10.38 5.26 23.47
C ALA A 238 -10.41 4.49 22.14
N TYR A 239 -9.52 4.80 21.20
CA TYR A 239 -9.49 4.25 19.85
C TYR A 239 -8.15 3.54 19.57
N PRO A 240 -8.08 2.20 19.64
CA PRO A 240 -6.81 1.46 19.56
C PRO A 240 -5.97 1.73 18.30
N VAL A 241 -6.62 1.89 17.14
CA VAL A 241 -5.93 2.18 15.87
C VAL A 241 -5.27 3.56 15.93
N ALA A 242 -6.02 4.60 16.31
CA ALA A 242 -5.47 5.94 16.46
C ALA A 242 -4.39 6.00 17.54
N TRP A 243 -4.56 5.28 18.66
CA TRP A 243 -3.55 5.15 19.71
C TRP A 243 -2.24 4.57 19.18
N SER A 244 -2.30 3.49 18.41
CA SER A 244 -1.10 2.88 17.81
C SER A 244 -0.36 3.83 16.85
N LEU A 245 -1.11 4.58 16.03
CA LEU A 245 -0.56 5.59 15.13
C LEU A 245 0.05 6.77 15.88
N TYR A 246 -0.56 7.16 17.00
CA TYR A 246 -0.05 8.21 17.89
C TYR A 246 1.28 7.80 18.54
N LEU A 247 1.35 6.60 19.12
CA LEU A 247 2.59 6.07 19.69
C LEU A 247 3.72 6.01 18.65
N LYS A 248 3.40 5.65 17.40
CA LYS A 248 4.37 5.64 16.29
C LYS A 248 4.93 7.04 16.02
N VAL A 249 4.08 8.06 15.94
CA VAL A 249 4.53 9.45 15.74
C VAL A 249 5.36 9.93 16.92
N CYS A 250 4.96 9.62 18.15
CA CYS A 250 5.76 9.95 19.34
C CYS A 250 7.13 9.28 19.30
N LYS A 251 7.23 8.01 18.87
CA LYS A 251 8.51 7.30 18.75
C LYS A 251 9.52 8.00 17.83
N GLU A 252 9.03 8.60 16.74
CA GLU A 252 9.87 9.30 15.76
C GLU A 252 10.25 10.70 16.20
N TRP A 253 9.30 11.47 16.72
CA TRP A 253 9.46 12.92 16.94
C TRP A 253 9.64 13.32 18.41
N ASP A 254 9.09 12.57 19.37
CA ASP A 254 9.08 12.93 20.79
C ASP A 254 9.12 11.69 21.71
N LEU A 255 10.34 11.22 21.96
CA LEU A 255 10.60 10.05 22.80
C LEU A 255 10.22 10.28 24.27
N GLN A 256 10.31 11.52 24.77
CA GLN A 256 9.95 11.85 26.15
C GLN A 256 8.45 11.77 26.35
N LYS A 257 7.67 12.26 25.37
CA LYS A 257 6.22 12.08 25.37
C LYS A 257 5.86 10.61 25.32
N LEU A 258 6.49 9.81 24.44
CA LEU A 258 6.24 8.36 24.38
C LEU A 258 6.49 7.67 25.73
N GLU A 259 7.60 8.01 26.40
CA GLU A 259 7.92 7.47 27.73
C GLU A 259 6.82 7.81 28.75
N SER A 260 6.34 9.05 28.77
CA SER A 260 5.26 9.47 29.67
C SER A 260 3.94 8.73 29.39
N LEU A 261 3.62 8.44 28.13
CA LEU A 261 2.43 7.71 27.74
C LEU A 261 2.52 6.24 28.19
N HIS A 262 3.68 5.62 28.06
CA HIS A 262 3.92 4.26 28.55
C HIS A 262 3.88 4.16 30.08
N ASP A 263 4.39 5.18 30.79
CA ASP A 263 4.31 5.25 32.27
C ASP A 263 2.86 5.31 32.75
N GLN A 264 2.00 6.08 32.06
CA GLN A 264 0.56 6.15 32.35
C GLN A 264 -0.21 4.85 32.06
N GLU A 265 0.34 3.93 31.27
CA GLU A 265 -0.27 2.63 30.93
C GLU A 265 0.34 1.46 31.72
N ASP A 266 1.23 1.75 32.68
CA ASP A 266 2.07 0.73 33.34
C ASP A 266 2.82 -0.16 32.33
N ASN A 267 3.09 0.35 31.13
CA ASN A 267 3.82 -0.36 30.09
C ASN A 267 5.34 -0.20 30.30
N PHE A 268 5.85 -0.88 31.33
CA PHE A 268 7.27 -0.83 31.68
C PHE A 268 8.20 -1.31 30.56
N ALA A 269 7.74 -2.21 29.70
CA ALA A 269 8.52 -2.66 28.53
C ALA A 269 8.72 -1.52 27.53
N GLY A 270 7.66 -0.76 27.23
CA GLY A 270 7.73 0.42 26.36
C GLY A 270 8.65 1.52 26.92
N ILE A 271 8.61 1.76 28.24
CA ILE A 271 9.54 2.69 28.91
C ILE A 271 11.00 2.24 28.73
N ALA A 272 11.26 0.94 28.94
CA ALA A 272 12.60 0.39 28.78
C ALA A 272 13.10 0.49 27.34
N GLU A 273 12.25 0.25 26.35
CA GLU A 273 12.57 0.48 24.93
C GLU A 273 12.92 1.94 24.65
N CYS A 274 12.18 2.89 25.23
CA CYS A 274 12.50 4.31 25.12
C CYS A 274 13.90 4.61 25.68
N LYS A 275 14.24 4.06 26.85
CA LYS A 275 15.58 4.21 27.45
C LYS A 275 16.69 3.58 26.61
N ILE A 276 16.43 2.47 25.94
CA ILE A 276 17.38 1.87 24.99
C ILE A 276 17.60 2.81 23.80
N ILE A 277 16.54 3.33 23.19
CA ILE A 277 16.66 4.28 22.06
C ILE A 277 17.42 5.54 22.49
N GLU A 278 17.12 6.08 23.67
CA GLU A 278 17.83 7.23 24.26
C GLU A 278 19.33 6.95 24.46
N SER A 279 19.69 5.74 24.89
CA SER A 279 21.09 5.36 25.14
C SER A 279 21.97 5.45 23.89
N TYR A 280 21.43 5.12 22.71
CA TYR A 280 22.15 5.16 21.43
C TYR A 280 22.15 6.54 20.75
N LYS A 281 21.35 7.50 21.25
CA LYS A 281 21.47 8.91 20.86
C LYS A 281 22.66 9.61 21.54
N THR A 282 23.21 8.99 22.58
CA THR A 282 24.30 9.57 23.38
C THR A 282 25.67 9.10 22.87
N SER A 283 26.63 10.02 22.77
CA SER A 283 28.01 9.73 22.33
C SER A 283 28.91 9.18 23.45
N ARG A 284 28.58 9.41 24.73
CA ARG A 284 29.39 8.99 25.88
C ARG A 284 29.01 7.58 26.35
N PRO A 285 29.96 6.65 26.48
CA PRO A 285 29.66 5.27 26.84
C PRO A 285 29.14 5.13 28.28
N GLU A 286 29.59 5.96 29.23
CA GLU A 286 29.13 5.92 30.63
C GLU A 286 27.65 6.29 30.73
N GLN A 287 27.24 7.32 29.98
CA GLN A 287 25.84 7.75 29.92
C GLN A 287 24.97 6.69 29.22
N ARG A 288 25.47 6.07 28.13
CA ARG A 288 24.79 4.95 27.48
C ARG A 288 24.54 3.79 28.45
N ILE A 289 25.55 3.38 29.21
CA ILE A 289 25.44 2.33 30.23
C ILE A 289 24.43 2.72 31.32
N ALA A 290 24.42 3.98 31.76
CA ALA A 290 23.44 4.44 32.76
C ALA A 290 21.99 4.37 32.24
N CYS A 291 21.75 4.76 30.98
CA CYS A 291 20.44 4.63 30.34
C CYS A 291 20.01 3.15 30.20
N LEU A 292 20.92 2.26 29.77
CA LEU A 292 20.64 0.82 29.69
C LEU A 292 20.37 0.22 31.08
N GLN A 293 21.05 0.68 32.12
CA GLN A 293 20.79 0.27 33.50
C GLN A 293 19.38 0.67 33.95
N ALA A 294 18.92 1.88 33.57
CA ALA A 294 17.55 2.31 33.82
C ALA A 294 16.53 1.47 33.04
N ALA A 295 16.83 1.10 31.78
CA ALA A 295 16.00 0.19 30.98
C ALA A 295 15.83 -1.18 31.65
N VAL A 296 16.92 -1.76 32.17
CA VAL A 296 16.87 -3.04 32.92
C VAL A 296 15.98 -2.94 34.15
N ALA A 297 16.10 -1.85 34.92
CA ALA A 297 15.26 -1.62 36.10
C ALA A 297 13.76 -1.62 35.73
N LYS A 298 13.41 -0.98 34.61
CA LYS A 298 12.03 -0.93 34.10
C LYS A 298 11.55 -2.31 33.62
N TYR A 299 12.34 -3.05 32.86
CA TYR A 299 11.97 -4.43 32.47
C TYR A 299 11.70 -5.33 33.67
N LYS A 300 12.51 -5.22 34.73
CA LYS A 300 12.33 -5.97 35.98
C LYS A 300 11.09 -5.52 36.76
N GLN A 301 10.83 -4.21 36.81
CA GLN A 301 9.65 -3.65 37.50
C GLN A 301 8.34 -4.17 36.92
N GLY A 302 8.26 -4.30 35.60
CA GLY A 302 7.07 -4.80 34.91
C GLY A 302 6.95 -6.33 34.78
N SER A 303 7.92 -7.10 35.29
CA SER A 303 7.93 -8.56 35.12
C SER A 303 6.91 -9.24 36.04
N LYS A 304 5.62 -9.19 35.70
CA LYS A 304 4.64 -10.16 36.18
C LYS A 304 4.86 -11.45 35.39
N LYS A 305 5.43 -12.48 36.03
CA LYS A 305 5.67 -13.82 35.46
C LYS A 305 6.68 -13.91 34.29
N GLY A 306 7.81 -13.20 34.36
CA GLY A 306 8.98 -13.49 33.52
C GLY A 306 8.88 -13.08 32.05
N SER A 307 7.81 -12.38 31.62
CA SER A 307 7.61 -11.97 30.23
C SER A 307 8.73 -11.08 29.68
N ASN A 308 9.39 -10.30 30.55
CA ASN A 308 10.44 -9.34 30.17
C ASN A 308 11.85 -9.77 30.62
N ASP A 309 12.00 -10.95 31.21
CA ASP A 309 13.29 -11.41 31.77
C ASP A 309 14.34 -11.58 30.69
N PHE A 310 13.93 -12.03 29.50
CA PHE A 310 14.81 -12.10 28.34
C PHE A 310 15.35 -10.72 27.97
N CYS A 311 14.48 -9.72 27.82
CA CYS A 311 14.89 -8.35 27.45
C CYS A 311 15.81 -7.73 28.50
N ALA A 312 15.51 -7.94 29.79
CA ALA A 312 16.37 -7.50 30.89
C ALA A 312 17.75 -8.17 30.81
N ALA A 313 17.81 -9.49 30.63
CA ALA A 313 19.07 -10.24 30.53
C ALA A 313 19.90 -9.82 29.31
N GLN A 314 19.27 -9.65 28.14
CA GLN A 314 19.97 -9.18 26.94
C GLN A 314 20.54 -7.76 27.11
N THR A 315 19.79 -6.88 27.79
CA THR A 315 20.26 -5.51 28.07
C THR A 315 21.43 -5.51 29.08
N GLU A 316 21.39 -6.39 30.08
CA GLU A 316 22.51 -6.60 31.00
C GLU A 316 23.75 -7.16 30.31
N ASP A 317 23.58 -8.15 29.44
CA ASP A 317 24.68 -8.72 28.65
C ASP A 317 25.27 -7.68 27.70
N GLN A 318 24.45 -6.82 27.08
CA GLN A 318 24.94 -5.70 26.26
C GLN A 318 25.81 -4.74 27.08
N MET A 319 25.38 -4.35 28.29
CA MET A 319 26.21 -3.53 29.18
C MET A 319 27.50 -4.23 29.60
N ARG A 320 27.45 -5.55 29.86
CA ARG A 320 28.63 -6.35 30.19
C ARG A 320 29.62 -6.36 29.02
N LEU A 321 29.13 -6.53 27.79
CA LEU A 321 29.93 -6.54 26.58
C LEU A 321 30.60 -5.18 26.36
N MET A 322 29.84 -4.09 26.44
CA MET A 322 30.39 -2.74 26.30
C MET A 322 31.49 -2.44 27.32
N ARG A 323 31.28 -2.78 28.60
CA ARG A 323 32.31 -2.61 29.65
C ARG A 323 33.56 -3.44 29.37
N TYR A 324 33.41 -4.63 28.78
CA TYR A 324 34.52 -5.45 28.37
C TYR A 324 35.26 -4.85 27.18
N GLN A 325 34.53 -4.39 26.15
CA GLN A 325 35.08 -3.75 24.96
C GLN A 325 35.88 -2.49 25.30
N LEU A 326 35.38 -1.62 26.17
CA LEU A 326 36.12 -0.43 26.61
C LEU A 326 37.48 -0.79 27.23
N LYS A 327 37.53 -1.85 28.06
CA LYS A 327 38.80 -2.36 28.61
C LYS A 327 39.73 -2.92 27.52
N LEU A 328 39.18 -3.50 26.45
CA LEU A 328 39.97 -3.96 25.31
C LEU A 328 40.51 -2.79 24.49
N GLU A 329 39.73 -1.74 24.28
CA GLU A 329 40.19 -0.52 23.60
C GLU A 329 41.33 0.14 24.38
N ASP A 330 41.23 0.21 25.71
CA ASP A 330 42.29 0.72 26.58
C ASP A 330 43.56 -0.14 26.52
N LYS A 331 43.40 -1.48 26.47
CA LYS A 331 44.53 -2.43 26.50
C LYS A 331 45.25 -2.55 25.16
N PHE A 332 44.51 -2.60 24.06
CA PHE A 332 45.03 -2.88 22.72
C PHE A 332 45.11 -1.64 21.82
N HIS A 333 44.56 -0.50 22.26
CA HIS A 333 44.48 0.75 21.50
C HIS A 333 43.86 0.55 20.11
N ASP A 334 42.84 -0.30 20.06
CA ASP A 334 42.11 -0.69 18.85
C ASP A 334 40.60 -0.57 19.07
N LYS A 335 39.82 -0.51 18.00
CA LYS A 335 38.37 -0.28 18.07
C LYS A 335 37.62 -1.58 18.38
N PHE A 336 36.94 -1.61 19.51
CA PHE A 336 36.10 -2.72 19.96
C PHE A 336 34.67 -2.32 20.32
N LEU A 337 34.44 -1.05 20.70
CA LEU A 337 33.12 -0.58 21.12
C LEU A 337 32.11 -0.76 19.98
N ASP A 338 30.89 -1.15 20.35
CA ASP A 338 29.74 -1.37 19.46
C ASP A 338 29.87 -2.55 18.48
N LEU A 339 30.95 -3.34 18.56
CA LEU A 339 31.00 -4.64 17.92
C LEU A 339 30.02 -5.62 18.59
N SER A 340 29.45 -6.54 17.84
CA SER A 340 28.74 -7.67 18.43
C SER A 340 29.71 -8.58 19.21
N ALA A 341 29.19 -9.45 20.08
CA ALA A 341 30.03 -10.45 20.75
C ALA A 341 30.80 -11.34 19.74
N HIS A 342 30.19 -11.60 18.57
CA HIS A 342 30.82 -12.35 17.49
C HIS A 342 31.98 -11.60 16.86
N GLU A 343 31.77 -10.34 16.48
CA GLU A 343 32.81 -9.48 15.88
C GLU A 343 33.91 -9.15 16.89
N THR A 344 33.58 -9.04 18.17
CA THR A 344 34.57 -8.87 19.25
C THR A 344 35.49 -10.09 19.34
N MET A 345 34.92 -11.31 19.34
CA MET A 345 35.71 -12.55 19.29
C MET A 345 36.55 -12.62 18.01
N GLN A 346 35.97 -12.25 16.86
CA GLN A 346 36.69 -12.24 15.59
C GLN A 346 37.91 -11.33 15.67
N ARG A 347 37.71 -10.09 16.15
CA ARG A 347 38.78 -9.10 16.26
C ARG A 347 39.87 -9.55 17.23
N LEU A 348 39.50 -10.13 18.37
CA LEU A 348 40.45 -10.73 19.31
C LEU A 348 41.30 -11.84 18.67
N MET A 349 40.68 -12.71 17.86
CA MET A 349 41.41 -13.74 17.12
C MET A 349 42.34 -13.16 16.04
N GLU A 350 41.92 -12.08 15.37
CA GLU A 350 42.72 -11.40 14.34
C GLU A 350 43.98 -10.71 14.89
N ILE A 351 43.93 -10.23 16.14
CA ILE A 351 45.09 -9.67 16.85
C ILE A 351 45.95 -10.74 17.56
N GLY A 352 45.52 -12.01 17.51
CA GLY A 352 46.25 -13.15 18.08
C GLY A 352 45.87 -13.54 19.52
N GLU A 353 44.88 -12.86 20.12
CA GLU A 353 44.45 -13.06 21.51
C GLU A 353 43.39 -14.17 21.63
N MET A 354 43.80 -15.38 21.30
CA MET A 354 42.91 -16.56 21.26
C MET A 354 42.32 -16.92 22.63
N LYS A 355 43.05 -16.68 23.73
CA LYS A 355 42.59 -16.97 25.10
C LYS A 355 41.43 -16.07 25.49
N LEU A 356 41.54 -14.77 25.22
CA LEU A 356 40.47 -13.81 25.50
C LEU A 356 39.21 -14.10 24.67
N ALA A 357 39.38 -14.54 23.42
CA ALA A 357 38.26 -14.97 22.59
C ALA A 357 37.55 -16.22 23.16
N GLU A 358 38.30 -17.18 23.70
CA GLU A 358 37.74 -18.39 24.36
C GLU A 358 37.06 -18.06 25.70
N GLU A 359 37.59 -17.12 26.47
CA GLU A 359 36.95 -16.59 27.68
C GLU A 359 35.62 -15.89 27.34
N LEU A 360 35.63 -14.99 26.35
CA LEU A 360 34.43 -14.29 25.90
C LEU A 360 33.35 -15.26 25.39
N CYS A 361 33.75 -16.32 24.70
CA CYS A 361 32.84 -17.39 24.26
C CYS A 361 32.13 -18.07 25.43
N LYS A 362 32.84 -18.33 26.55
CA LYS A 362 32.28 -18.95 27.76
C LYS A 362 31.36 -17.97 28.49
N ASP A 363 31.80 -16.74 28.67
CA ASP A 363 31.09 -15.72 29.44
C ASP A 363 29.72 -15.37 28.82
N PHE A 364 29.67 -15.28 27.48
CA PHE A 364 28.43 -15.00 26.73
C PHE A 364 27.72 -16.28 26.26
N LYS A 365 28.16 -17.46 26.74
CA LYS A 365 27.56 -18.77 26.42
C LYS A 365 27.33 -18.98 24.92
N VAL A 366 28.29 -18.54 24.10
CA VAL A 366 28.19 -18.67 22.65
C VAL A 366 28.20 -20.15 22.27
N PRO A 367 27.28 -20.62 21.41
CA PRO A 367 27.24 -22.01 21.00
C PRO A 367 28.58 -22.47 20.41
N GLU A 368 29.08 -23.61 20.89
CA GLU A 368 30.40 -24.12 20.51
C GLU A 368 30.54 -24.28 18.98
N LYS A 369 29.48 -24.73 18.30
CA LYS A 369 29.44 -24.80 16.84
C LYS A 369 29.74 -23.44 16.16
N ARG A 370 29.17 -22.35 16.67
CA ARG A 370 29.38 -21.00 16.12
C ARG A 370 30.80 -20.52 16.35
N PHE A 371 31.36 -20.80 17.53
CA PHE A 371 32.74 -20.46 17.85
C PHE A 371 33.73 -21.20 16.95
N TRP A 372 33.52 -22.50 16.70
CA TRP A 372 34.36 -23.29 15.80
C TRP A 372 34.35 -22.77 14.37
N TRP A 373 33.17 -22.45 13.82
CA TRP A 373 33.06 -21.83 12.50
C TRP A 373 33.83 -20.52 12.41
N LEU A 374 33.67 -19.65 13.41
CA LEU A 374 34.39 -18.37 13.47
C LEU A 374 35.91 -18.59 13.51
N LYS A 375 36.39 -19.48 14.40
CA LYS A 375 37.81 -19.72 14.60
C LYS A 375 38.48 -20.28 13.35
N ILE A 376 37.85 -21.22 12.65
CA ILE A 376 38.39 -21.77 11.39
C ILE A 376 38.46 -20.68 10.32
N LYS A 377 37.41 -19.87 10.20
CA LYS A 377 37.36 -18.77 9.23
C LYS A 377 38.51 -17.78 9.48
N VAL A 378 38.66 -17.28 10.71
CA VAL A 378 39.72 -16.31 11.04
C VAL A 378 41.12 -16.88 10.84
N LEU A 379 41.35 -18.13 11.24
CA LEU A 379 42.64 -18.79 11.04
C LEU A 379 42.98 -18.94 9.56
N ALA A 380 42.00 -19.25 8.71
CA ALA A 380 42.20 -19.35 7.27
C ALA A 380 42.38 -17.98 6.59
N ASP A 381 41.60 -16.97 6.99
CA ASP A 381 41.72 -15.58 6.53
C ASP A 381 43.11 -14.99 6.83
N LYS A 382 43.73 -15.42 7.94
CA LYS A 382 45.10 -15.04 8.33
C LYS A 382 46.17 -16.01 7.81
N GLU A 383 45.80 -17.02 7.04
CA GLU A 383 46.68 -18.08 6.52
C GLU A 383 47.50 -18.81 7.60
N LEU A 384 46.96 -18.89 8.82
CA LEU A 384 47.58 -19.56 9.98
C LEU A 384 47.31 -21.07 9.96
N TRP A 385 47.72 -21.74 8.89
CA TRP A 385 47.43 -23.16 8.63
C TRP A 385 47.96 -24.11 9.71
N MET A 386 49.13 -23.81 10.31
CA MET A 386 49.69 -24.62 11.40
C MET A 386 48.80 -24.60 12.66
N GLU A 387 48.24 -23.43 12.99
CA GLU A 387 47.34 -23.30 14.14
C GLU A 387 45.98 -23.92 13.84
N LEU A 388 45.53 -23.88 12.58
CA LEU A 388 44.34 -24.61 12.14
C LEU A 388 44.52 -26.13 12.28
N GLU A 389 45.69 -26.66 11.92
CA GLU A 389 45.99 -28.09 12.06
C GLU A 389 45.98 -28.50 13.54
N LYS A 390 46.63 -27.72 14.41
CA LYS A 390 46.61 -27.93 15.86
C LYS A 390 45.18 -27.86 16.40
N PHE A 391 44.40 -26.88 15.96
CA PHE A 391 43.01 -26.72 16.39
C PHE A 391 42.16 -27.93 16.01
N SER A 392 42.31 -28.45 14.79
CA SER A 392 41.61 -29.66 14.34
C SER A 392 41.91 -30.87 15.23
N LYS A 393 43.11 -30.96 15.82
CA LYS A 393 43.54 -32.09 16.65
C LYS A 393 43.19 -31.91 18.13
N SER A 394 42.83 -30.70 18.56
CA SER A 394 42.60 -30.36 19.97
C SER A 394 41.40 -31.11 20.58
N LYS A 395 40.26 -31.10 19.90
CA LYS A 395 39.01 -31.75 20.32
C LYS A 395 38.25 -32.25 19.09
N LYS A 396 37.28 -33.14 19.31
CA LYS A 396 36.38 -33.59 18.24
C LYS A 396 35.51 -32.41 17.80
N SER A 397 35.59 -32.06 16.52
CA SER A 397 34.84 -30.94 15.96
C SER A 397 33.31 -31.13 16.08
N PRO A 398 32.58 -30.20 16.73
CA PRO A 398 31.12 -30.24 16.84
C PRO A 398 30.41 -29.89 15.52
N ILE A 399 31.15 -29.37 14.53
CA ILE A 399 30.65 -29.02 13.19
C ILE A 399 31.09 -30.02 12.11
N GLY A 400 31.83 -31.08 12.47
CA GLY A 400 32.47 -31.99 11.52
C GLY A 400 33.81 -31.45 10.99
N TYR A 401 34.39 -32.15 10.02
CA TYR A 401 35.66 -31.75 9.38
C TYR A 401 35.45 -31.26 7.95
N GLU A 402 34.24 -31.43 7.41
CA GLU A 402 33.79 -30.86 6.14
C GLU A 402 34.01 -29.34 6.07
N PRO A 403 33.66 -28.54 7.11
CA PRO A 403 33.94 -27.10 7.12
C PRO A 403 35.42 -26.73 7.02
N PHE A 404 36.31 -27.54 7.60
CA PHE A 404 37.76 -27.31 7.51
C PHE A 404 38.24 -27.47 6.07
N VAL A 405 37.71 -28.47 5.37
CA VAL A 405 38.03 -28.74 3.96
C VAL A 405 37.51 -27.61 3.06
N ASP A 406 36.26 -27.18 3.28
CA ASP A 406 35.65 -26.12 2.49
C ASP A 406 36.42 -24.80 2.58
N ILE A 407 36.79 -24.40 3.79
CA ILE A 407 37.56 -23.18 4.01
C ILE A 407 38.97 -23.28 3.41
N CYS A 408 39.66 -24.42 3.57
CA CYS A 408 40.96 -24.61 2.92
C CYS A 408 40.86 -24.56 1.39
N TRP A 409 39.77 -25.09 0.82
CA TRP A 409 39.50 -25.05 -0.60
C TRP A 409 39.25 -23.62 -1.11
N GLU A 410 38.46 -22.83 -0.38
CA GLU A 410 38.18 -21.42 -0.69
C GLU A 410 39.47 -20.58 -0.74
N HIS A 411 40.39 -20.81 0.19
CA HIS A 411 41.71 -20.18 0.22
C HIS A 411 42.77 -20.86 -0.68
N LYS A 412 42.34 -21.78 -1.55
CA LYS A 412 43.19 -22.50 -2.54
C LYS A 412 44.32 -23.34 -1.92
N ASN A 413 44.27 -23.67 -0.63
CA ASN A 413 45.24 -24.53 0.03
C ASN A 413 44.81 -26.01 0.00
N LYS A 414 45.10 -26.67 -1.12
CA LYS A 414 44.75 -28.10 -1.33
C LYS A 414 45.50 -29.05 -0.40
N PHE A 415 46.75 -28.72 -0.06
CA PHE A 415 47.59 -29.56 0.80
C PHE A 415 47.02 -29.66 2.21
N GLU A 416 46.58 -28.53 2.75
CA GLU A 416 45.97 -28.48 4.08
C GLU A 416 44.58 -29.14 4.08
N ALA A 417 43.78 -28.92 3.02
CA ALA A 417 42.48 -29.58 2.84
C ALA A 417 42.60 -31.12 2.89
N GLN A 418 43.64 -31.70 2.27
CA GLN A 418 43.83 -33.15 2.22
C GLN A 418 44.07 -33.78 3.59
N LYS A 419 44.67 -33.05 4.54
CA LYS A 419 44.88 -33.53 5.91
C LYS A 419 43.55 -33.79 6.64
N TYR A 420 42.55 -32.96 6.39
CA TYR A 420 41.23 -33.07 7.05
C TYR A 420 40.33 -34.13 6.40
N MET A 421 40.60 -34.50 5.13
CA MET A 421 39.82 -35.50 4.40
C MET A 421 39.79 -36.89 5.05
N GLN A 422 40.83 -37.26 5.79
CA GLN A 422 40.86 -38.52 6.52
C GLN A 422 39.80 -38.59 7.63
N ARG A 423 39.32 -37.43 8.09
CA ARG A 423 38.40 -37.28 9.23
C ARG A 423 36.99 -36.86 8.80
N VAL A 424 36.78 -36.61 7.52
CA VAL A 424 35.45 -36.38 6.93
C VAL A 424 34.66 -37.69 6.98
N LYS A 425 33.35 -37.59 7.24
CA LYS A 425 32.46 -38.76 7.28
C LYS A 425 32.46 -39.48 5.92
N ASP A 426 32.43 -40.80 5.96
CA ASP A 426 32.55 -41.64 4.77
C ASP A 426 31.49 -41.32 3.69
N GLU A 427 30.27 -40.98 4.09
CA GLU A 427 29.16 -40.57 3.21
C GLU A 427 29.49 -39.34 2.34
N ASN A 428 30.24 -38.38 2.89
CA ASN A 428 30.57 -37.12 2.22
C ASN A 428 31.96 -37.15 1.57
N LYS A 429 32.79 -38.14 1.90
CA LYS A 429 34.20 -38.23 1.55
C LYS A 429 34.43 -38.18 0.04
N VAL A 430 33.64 -38.94 -0.74
CA VAL A 430 33.76 -38.95 -2.20
C VAL A 430 33.45 -37.57 -2.81
N ARG A 431 32.39 -36.91 -2.34
CA ARG A 431 32.00 -35.57 -2.84
C ARG A 431 33.07 -34.52 -2.57
N TYR A 432 33.66 -34.54 -1.38
CA TYR A 432 34.70 -33.59 -0.99
C TYR A 432 36.06 -33.90 -1.66
N LEU A 433 36.41 -35.17 -1.91
CA LEU A 433 37.62 -35.53 -2.67
C LEU A 433 37.52 -35.04 -4.12
N VAL A 434 36.33 -35.17 -4.74
CA VAL A 434 36.04 -34.58 -6.06
C VAL A 434 36.15 -33.06 -6.02
N LYS A 435 35.66 -32.42 -4.95
CA LYS A 435 35.73 -30.96 -4.77
C LYS A 435 37.19 -30.47 -4.69
N ILE A 436 38.08 -31.19 -4.00
CA ILE A 436 39.53 -30.86 -3.92
C ILE A 436 40.26 -31.14 -5.25
N GLY A 437 39.64 -31.90 -6.15
CA GLY A 437 40.22 -32.31 -7.43
C GLY A 437 41.10 -33.56 -7.34
N ASN A 438 41.05 -34.31 -6.23
CA ASN A 438 41.77 -35.58 -6.09
C ASN A 438 40.89 -36.75 -6.54
N LEU A 439 40.73 -36.88 -7.86
CA LEU A 439 39.83 -37.86 -8.48
C LEU A 439 40.32 -39.31 -8.32
N GLU A 440 41.63 -39.54 -8.16
CA GLU A 440 42.17 -40.89 -7.95
C GLU A 440 41.83 -41.45 -6.56
N GLU A 441 41.99 -40.65 -5.51
CA GLU A 441 41.57 -41.04 -4.16
C GLU A 441 40.05 -41.15 -4.06
N ALA A 442 39.30 -40.25 -4.73
CA ALA A 442 37.84 -40.33 -4.78
C ALA A 442 37.36 -41.66 -5.39
N ALA A 443 37.99 -42.10 -6.48
CA ALA A 443 37.66 -43.36 -7.15
C ALA A 443 37.94 -44.59 -6.28
N LYS A 444 39.08 -44.60 -5.56
CA LYS A 444 39.42 -45.68 -4.62
C LYS A 444 38.40 -45.77 -3.48
N VAL A 445 38.05 -44.64 -2.85
CA VAL A 445 37.08 -44.61 -1.75
C VAL A 445 35.68 -45.04 -2.23
N ALA A 446 35.24 -44.59 -3.41
CA ALA A 446 33.95 -44.99 -3.97
C ALA A 446 33.90 -46.50 -4.33
N PHE A 447 35.03 -47.07 -4.78
CA PHE A 447 35.16 -48.50 -5.03
C PHE A 447 35.13 -49.32 -3.73
N GLU A 448 35.83 -48.88 -2.69
CA GLU A 448 35.81 -49.50 -1.35
C GLU A 448 34.42 -49.47 -0.71
N GLN A 449 33.67 -48.36 -0.90
CA GLN A 449 32.29 -48.21 -0.44
C GLN A 449 31.26 -48.95 -1.31
N LYS A 450 31.67 -49.56 -2.43
CA LYS A 450 30.80 -50.24 -3.42
C LYS A 450 29.68 -49.35 -3.97
N ASP A 451 29.91 -48.03 -4.05
CA ASP A 451 28.92 -47.06 -4.52
C ASP A 451 29.10 -46.79 -6.03
N ASP A 452 28.35 -47.55 -6.86
CA ASP A 452 28.38 -47.39 -8.32
C ASP A 452 27.90 -45.99 -8.78
N SER A 453 26.97 -45.39 -8.02
CA SER A 453 26.43 -44.06 -8.34
C SER A 453 27.48 -42.97 -8.16
N ALA A 454 28.31 -43.08 -7.12
CA ALA A 454 29.42 -42.17 -6.88
C ALA A 454 30.55 -42.35 -7.91
N LEU A 455 30.84 -43.58 -8.35
CA LEU A 455 31.79 -43.84 -9.44
C LEU A 455 31.34 -43.21 -10.77
N ASN A 456 30.04 -43.29 -11.09
CA ASN A 456 29.47 -42.62 -12.27
C ASN A 456 29.59 -41.10 -12.16
N PHE A 457 29.32 -40.52 -10.97
CA PHE A 457 29.48 -39.10 -10.73
C PHE A 457 30.93 -38.62 -10.91
N ILE A 458 31.92 -39.36 -10.42
CA ILE A 458 33.34 -39.04 -10.63
C ILE A 458 33.69 -39.07 -12.12
N LEU A 459 33.20 -40.07 -12.86
CA LEU A 459 33.45 -40.22 -14.29
C LEU A 459 32.91 -39.03 -15.11
N THR A 460 31.75 -38.47 -14.73
CA THR A 460 31.22 -37.24 -15.35
C THR A 460 32.05 -35.99 -15.09
N LYS A 461 32.93 -36.01 -14.07
CA LYS A 461 33.84 -34.91 -13.71
C LYS A 461 35.26 -35.09 -14.26
N CYS A 462 35.57 -36.24 -14.86
CA CYS A 462 36.85 -36.48 -15.54
C CYS A 462 36.90 -35.72 -16.88
N THR A 463 37.89 -34.86 -17.06
CA THR A 463 38.19 -34.18 -18.35
C THR A 463 39.32 -34.90 -19.09
N ALA A 464 39.67 -34.46 -20.30
CA ALA A 464 40.75 -35.04 -21.12
C ALA A 464 42.11 -35.15 -20.41
N ALA A 465 42.35 -34.33 -19.38
CA ALA A 465 43.56 -34.37 -18.55
C ALA A 465 43.62 -35.58 -17.59
N ASN A 466 42.49 -36.23 -17.30
CA ASN A 466 42.39 -37.31 -16.30
C ASN A 466 42.02 -38.67 -16.92
N ARG A 467 42.46 -38.93 -18.16
CA ARG A 467 42.11 -40.13 -18.94
C ARG A 467 42.50 -41.44 -18.24
N ALA A 468 43.67 -41.48 -17.61
CA ALA A 468 44.14 -42.63 -16.83
C ALA A 468 43.25 -42.92 -15.60
N VAL A 469 42.67 -41.90 -14.99
CA VAL A 469 41.74 -42.05 -13.86
C VAL A 469 40.40 -42.60 -14.35
N SER A 470 39.92 -42.14 -15.51
CA SER A 470 38.70 -42.64 -16.13
C SER A 470 38.81 -44.12 -16.52
N GLU A 471 39.96 -44.55 -17.03
CA GLU A 471 40.23 -45.96 -17.36
C GLU A 471 40.29 -46.85 -16.10
N LYS A 472 40.95 -46.38 -15.04
CA LYS A 472 40.96 -47.05 -13.72
C LYS A 472 39.55 -47.18 -13.14
N ILE A 473 38.72 -46.13 -13.22
CA ILE A 473 37.32 -46.16 -12.77
C ILE A 473 36.52 -47.17 -13.59
N ALA A 474 36.72 -47.25 -14.92
CA ALA A 474 36.04 -48.23 -15.76
C ALA A 474 36.41 -49.68 -15.39
N THR A 475 37.68 -49.93 -15.04
CA THR A 475 38.14 -51.25 -14.57
C THR A 475 37.57 -51.60 -13.19
N MET A 476 37.55 -50.64 -12.26
CA MET A 476 36.88 -50.75 -10.96
C MET A 476 35.37 -51.04 -11.12
N LYS A 477 34.74 -50.39 -12.10
CA LYS A 477 33.41 -50.66 -12.68
C LYS A 477 33.15 -52.16 -12.89
N GLN A 478 33.96 -52.72 -13.76
CA GLN A 478 33.88 -54.12 -14.20
C GLN A 478 34.14 -55.10 -13.06
N GLN A 479 35.06 -54.78 -12.14
CA GLN A 479 35.36 -55.61 -10.97
C GLN A 479 34.22 -55.64 -9.93
N LEU A 480 33.46 -54.54 -9.78
CA LEU A 480 32.26 -54.51 -8.94
C LEU A 480 31.09 -55.25 -9.60
N ALA A 481 30.94 -55.15 -10.91
CA ALA A 481 29.90 -55.85 -11.68
C ALA A 481 30.12 -57.38 -11.72
N GLY A 482 31.38 -57.84 -11.76
CA GLY A 482 31.72 -59.27 -11.75
C GLY A 482 31.67 -59.96 -10.38
N LYS A 483 31.40 -59.21 -9.30
CA LYS A 483 31.27 -59.74 -7.92
C LYS A 483 29.83 -59.68 -7.38
N ARG A 484 28.85 -59.29 -8.19
CA ARG A 484 27.43 -59.33 -7.84
C ARG A 484 26.83 -60.71 -8.05
#